data_AF-D7BDW8-F1
#
_entry.id   AF-D7BDW8-F1
#
_cell.length_a   1.000
_cell.length_b   1.000
_cell.length_c   1.000
_cell.angle_alpha   90.00
_cell.angle_beta   90.00
_cell.angle_gamma   90.00
#
_symmetry.space_group_name_H-M   'P 1'
#
loop_
_entity.id
_entity.type
_entity.pdbx_description
1 polymer ?
#
loop_
_entity_poly.entity_id
_entity_poly.type
_entity_poly.pdbx_seq_one_letter_code
_entity_poly.pdbx_strand_id
1 'polypeptide(L)'
;MSRVVAIEPQRRVYAVEQGVRMVAVGVRPPRIAVSGGSGGATYEHLQSSPASVWTVNHNLGFYPDVHVYTLGNLEILAEVQHVSVNQTLVYFVAPTAGRARCS
;
A
#
# COMPACT_ATOMS: atom_id res chain seq x y z
N MET A 1 25.40 -6.62 32.98
CA MET A 1 24.23 -5.73 32.94
C MET A 1 24.14 -5.19 31.52
N SER A 2 23.09 -5.58 30.80
CA SER A 2 22.87 -5.32 29.38
C SER A 2 22.10 -4.02 29.19
N ARG A 3 22.50 -3.19 28.21
CA ARG A 3 21.62 -2.46 27.28
C ARG A 3 22.44 -1.50 26.40
N VAL A 4 22.51 -1.78 25.10
CA VAL A 4 22.69 -0.74 24.08
C VAL A 4 21.64 -1.00 23.00
N VAL A 5 20.70 -0.06 22.90
CA VAL A 5 19.71 0.02 21.83
C VAL A 5 20.34 0.89 20.75
N ALA A 6 20.72 0.31 19.62
CA ALA A 6 21.07 1.06 18.42
C ALA A 6 19.83 1.14 17.53
N ILE A 7 19.22 2.32 17.50
CA ILE A 7 18.16 2.68 16.55
C ILE A 7 18.87 3.20 15.30
N GLU A 8 18.87 2.41 14.23
CA GLU A 8 19.43 2.82 12.94
C GLU A 8 18.52 3.85 12.25
N PRO A 9 19.02 5.04 11.86
CA PRO A 9 18.24 5.98 11.08
C PRO A 9 18.10 5.46 9.65
N GLN A 10 16.86 5.09 9.30
CA GLN A 10 16.45 4.67 7.95
C GLN A 10 16.95 5.70 6.91
N ARG A 11 17.85 5.25 6.03
CA ARG A 11 18.42 6.03 4.93
C ARG A 11 17.32 6.55 4.02
N ARG A 12 17.25 7.87 3.88
CA ARG A 12 16.52 8.58 2.82
C ARG A 12 17.08 8.14 1.46
N VAL A 13 16.26 7.48 0.64
CA VAL A 13 16.53 7.31 -0.78
C VAL A 13 15.95 8.52 -1.50
N TYR A 14 16.80 9.33 -2.12
CA TYR A 14 16.41 10.40 -3.03
C TYR A 14 15.87 9.76 -4.31
N ALA A 15 14.61 10.03 -4.66
CA ALA A 15 14.08 9.67 -5.96
C ALA A 15 14.79 10.53 -7.02
N VAL A 16 15.51 9.89 -7.95
CA VAL A 16 16.00 10.53 -9.17
C VAL A 16 14.84 10.55 -10.16
N GLU A 17 14.34 11.73 -10.51
CA GLU A 17 13.36 11.88 -11.61
C GLU A 17 13.98 11.37 -12.91
N GLN A 18 13.38 10.33 -13.48
CA GLN A 18 13.74 9.82 -14.80
C GLN A 18 13.07 10.71 -15.87
N GLY A 19 13.90 11.20 -16.78
CA GLY A 19 13.58 12.28 -17.72
C GLY A 19 12.46 11.98 -18.72
N VAL A 20 11.77 13.07 -19.08
CA VAL A 20 10.75 13.17 -20.13
C VAL A 20 11.38 13.03 -21.51
N ARG A 21 10.90 12.10 -22.37
CA ARG A 21 10.77 12.28 -23.85
C ARG A 21 9.80 11.26 -24.46
N MET A 22 8.65 11.72 -24.94
CA MET A 22 7.92 11.09 -26.06
C MET A 22 7.33 12.20 -26.93
N VAL A 23 7.99 12.52 -28.05
CA VAL A 23 7.38 13.33 -29.12
C VAL A 23 6.57 12.37 -29.98
N ALA A 24 5.25 12.37 -29.82
CA ALA A 24 4.35 11.63 -30.70
C ALA A 24 3.62 12.62 -31.61
N VAL A 25 4.14 12.84 -32.82
CA VAL A 25 3.38 13.42 -33.93
C VAL A 25 2.72 12.26 -34.66
N GLY A 26 1.40 12.13 -34.50
CA GLY A 26 0.59 11.15 -35.20
C GLY A 26 -0.88 11.46 -34.97
N VAL A 27 -1.50 12.16 -35.91
CA VAL A 27 -2.94 12.44 -35.94
C VAL A 27 -3.71 11.12 -35.97
N ARG A 28 -4.45 10.83 -34.89
CA ARG A 28 -5.36 9.68 -34.78
C ARG A 28 -6.80 10.22 -34.77
N PRO A 29 -7.77 9.57 -35.45
CA PRO A 29 -9.17 10.02 -35.53
C PRO A 29 -9.79 10.16 -34.13
N PRO A 30 -10.93 10.89 -33.97
CA PRO A 30 -11.54 11.11 -32.66
C PRO A 30 -11.84 9.76 -32.01
N ARG A 31 -11.00 9.39 -31.04
CA ARG A 31 -11.32 8.34 -30.09
C ARG A 31 -12.32 9.00 -29.17
N ILE A 32 -13.53 8.45 -29.11
CA ILE A 32 -14.42 8.71 -27.97
C ILE A 32 -13.61 8.25 -26.75
N ALA A 33 -13.00 9.19 -26.06
CA ALA A 33 -12.46 8.95 -24.75
C ALA A 33 -13.68 8.72 -23.86
N VAL A 34 -14.07 7.46 -23.70
CA VAL A 34 -14.65 7.07 -22.42
C VAL A 34 -13.57 7.46 -21.43
N SER A 35 -13.80 8.54 -20.70
CA SER A 35 -12.99 8.92 -19.55
C SER A 35 -12.96 7.69 -18.65
N GLY A 36 -11.88 6.91 -18.75
CA GLY A 36 -11.63 5.74 -17.95
C GLY A 36 -11.87 6.16 -16.52
N GLY A 37 -12.80 5.45 -15.86
CA GLY A 37 -13.40 5.87 -14.61
C GLY A 37 -12.36 6.34 -13.62
N SER A 38 -12.75 7.31 -12.78
CA SER A 38 -12.03 7.67 -11.58
C SER A 38 -11.76 6.40 -10.78
N GLY A 39 -10.62 5.75 -11.03
CA GLY A 39 -10.17 4.63 -10.23
C GLY A 39 -10.06 5.16 -8.82
N GLY A 40 -10.88 4.64 -7.91
CA GLY A 40 -10.83 5.02 -6.50
C GLY A 40 -9.38 4.95 -6.02
N ALA A 41 -8.99 5.90 -5.17
CA ALA A 41 -7.65 5.92 -4.62
C ALA A 41 -7.37 4.60 -3.89
N THR A 42 -6.25 3.94 -4.20
CA THR A 42 -5.85 2.67 -3.56
C THR A 42 -4.53 2.82 -2.82
N TYR A 43 -4.28 1.94 -1.85
CA TYR A 43 -3.04 1.87 -1.09
C TYR A 43 -2.61 0.42 -0.86
N GLU A 44 -1.32 0.14 -0.95
CA GLU A 44 -0.75 -1.17 -0.61
C GLU A 44 0.24 -1.06 0.56
N HIS A 45 0.08 -1.96 1.53
CA HIS A 45 0.97 -2.15 2.66
C HIS A 45 1.72 -3.46 2.51
N LEU A 46 3.05 -3.46 2.67
CA LEU A 46 3.86 -4.67 2.69
C LEU A 46 4.41 -4.92 4.10
N GLN A 47 4.09 -6.08 4.66
CA GLN A 47 4.63 -6.57 5.91
C GLN A 47 5.56 -7.75 5.62
N SER A 48 6.86 -7.48 5.47
CA SER A 48 7.87 -8.52 5.16
C SER A 48 8.24 -9.38 6.36
N SER A 49 8.14 -8.84 7.58
CA SER A 49 8.41 -9.57 8.83
C SER A 49 7.09 -9.99 9.49
N PRO A 50 6.90 -11.27 9.88
CA PRO A 50 5.65 -11.71 10.48
C PRO A 50 5.28 -10.94 11.75
N ALA A 51 4.04 -10.44 11.80
CA ALA A 51 3.50 -9.73 12.96
C ALA A 51 2.03 -10.10 13.18
N SER A 52 1.58 -10.11 14.43
CA SER A 52 0.18 -10.35 14.79
C SER A 52 -0.71 -9.12 14.60
N VAL A 53 -0.12 -7.93 14.48
CA VAL A 53 -0.84 -6.68 14.24
C VAL A 53 -0.09 -5.89 13.18
N TRP A 54 -0.77 -5.49 12.11
CA TRP A 54 -0.22 -4.59 11.10
C TRP A 54 -0.84 -3.20 11.25
N THR A 55 0.00 -2.17 11.28
CA THR A 55 -0.45 -0.76 11.26
C THR A 55 -0.37 -0.22 9.84
N VAL A 56 -1.53 -0.03 9.22
CA VAL A 56 -1.69 0.34 7.81
C VAL A 56 -2.03 1.83 7.70
N ASN A 57 -1.03 2.67 7.44
CA ASN A 57 -1.17 4.12 7.28
C ASN A 57 -1.48 4.50 5.82
N HIS A 58 -2.72 4.30 5.39
CA HIS A 58 -3.11 4.42 3.98
C HIS A 58 -3.38 5.85 3.49
N ASN A 59 -3.74 6.78 4.37
CA ASN A 59 -3.98 8.21 4.04
C ASN A 59 -4.98 8.45 2.90
N LEU A 60 -6.02 7.62 2.78
CA LEU A 60 -7.00 7.70 1.69
C LEU A 60 -8.13 8.71 1.95
N GLY A 61 -8.31 9.17 3.20
CA GLY A 61 -9.37 10.11 3.56
C GLY A 61 -10.77 9.49 3.68
N PHE A 62 -10.88 8.16 3.70
CA PHE A 62 -12.12 7.41 3.95
C PHE A 62 -11.81 6.05 4.59
N TYR A 63 -12.83 5.26 4.93
CA TYR A 63 -12.67 3.90 5.42
C TYR A 63 -12.73 2.89 4.26
N PRO A 64 -11.59 2.40 3.74
CA PRO A 64 -11.55 1.54 2.54
C PRO A 64 -11.92 0.09 2.85
N ASP A 65 -12.26 -0.66 1.80
CA ASP A 65 -12.24 -2.13 1.88
C ASP A 65 -10.80 -2.62 1.96
N VAL A 66 -10.56 -3.68 2.75
CA VAL A 66 -9.21 -4.17 3.03
C VAL A 66 -9.11 -5.64 2.67
N HIS A 67 -8.32 -5.94 1.64
CA HIS A 67 -7.98 -7.30 1.24
C HIS A 67 -6.57 -7.63 1.70
N VAL A 68 -6.41 -8.79 2.34
CA VAL A 68 -5.13 -9.23 2.91
C VAL A 68 -4.65 -10.46 2.18
N TYR A 69 -3.37 -10.47 1.81
CA TYR A 69 -2.73 -11.58 1.11
C TYR A 69 -1.45 -12.00 1.81
N THR A 70 -1.12 -13.29 1.75
CA THR A 70 0.23 -13.78 2.09
C THR A 70 1.27 -13.28 1.08
N LEU A 71 2.56 -13.47 1.39
CA LEU A 71 3.64 -13.20 0.43
C LEU A 71 3.52 -14.03 -0.86
N GLY A 72 2.84 -15.18 -0.80
CA GLY A 72 2.57 -16.04 -1.96
C GLY A 72 1.29 -15.67 -2.72
N ASN A 73 0.73 -14.47 -2.52
CA ASN A 73 -0.49 -13.99 -3.18
C ASN A 73 -1.78 -14.75 -2.86
N LEU A 74 -1.83 -15.49 -1.75
CA LEU A 74 -3.07 -16.14 -1.29
C LEU A 74 -3.85 -15.19 -0.39
N GLU A 75 -5.12 -14.97 -0.70
CA GLU A 75 -6.01 -14.17 0.15
C GLU A 75 -6.27 -14.87 1.48
N ILE A 76 -6.26 -14.11 2.57
CA ILE A 76 -6.50 -14.58 3.93
C ILE A 76 -7.48 -13.67 4.64
N LEU A 77 -8.26 -14.24 5.55
CA LEU A 77 -9.15 -13.47 6.42
C LEU A 77 -8.39 -13.05 7.69
N ALA A 78 -8.66 -11.82 8.12
CA ALA A 78 -8.12 -11.22 9.33
C ALA A 78 -9.18 -10.32 9.95
N GLU A 79 -8.99 -9.97 11.22
CA GLU A 79 -9.81 -8.94 11.83
C GLU A 79 -9.28 -7.57 11.43
N VAL A 80 -10.16 -6.72 10.89
CA VAL A 80 -9.81 -5.40 10.38
C VAL A 80 -10.52 -4.35 11.22
N GLN A 81 -9.76 -3.41 11.76
CA GLN A 81 -10.27 -2.29 12.53
C GLN A 81 -9.82 -0.98 11.88
N HIS A 82 -10.78 -0.19 11.39
CA HIS A 82 -10.51 1.16 10.92
C HIS A 82 -10.46 2.13 12.09
N VAL A 83 -9.26 2.60 12.44
CA VAL A 83 -9.05 3.49 13.59
C VAL A 83 -9.16 4.96 13.21
N SER A 84 -8.98 5.30 11.92
CA SER A 84 -9.31 6.62 11.36
C SER A 84 -9.49 6.52 9.84
N VAL A 85 -9.94 7.61 9.20
CA VAL A 85 -10.04 7.71 7.73
C VAL A 85 -8.70 7.61 7.00
N ASN A 86 -7.59 7.52 7.73
CA ASN A 86 -6.24 7.44 7.19
C ASN A 86 -5.43 6.24 7.73
N GLN A 87 -6.01 5.45 8.65
CA GLN A 87 -5.29 4.35 9.30
C GLN A 87 -6.21 3.17 9.64
N THR A 88 -5.70 1.98 9.37
CA THR A 88 -6.32 0.70 9.69
C THR A 88 -5.35 -0.18 10.48
N LEU A 89 -5.89 -0.97 11.42
CA LEU A 89 -5.18 -2.04 12.09
C LEU A 89 -5.71 -3.39 11.58
N VAL A 90 -4.80 -4.32 11.29
CA VAL A 90 -5.14 -5.69 10.87
C VAL A 90 -4.59 -6.65 11.91
N TYR A 91 -5.45 -7.47 12.50
CA TYR A 91 -5.11 -8.41 13.56
C TYR A 91 -5.16 -9.86 13.06
N PHE A 92 -4.17 -10.64 13.48
CA PHE A 92 -4.02 -12.05 13.13
C PHE A 92 -3.89 -12.91 14.39
N VAL A 93 -4.49 -14.10 14.33
CA VAL A 93 -4.37 -15.12 15.39
C VAL A 93 -2.94 -15.66 15.55
N ALA A 94 -2.12 -15.57 14.49
CA ALA A 94 -0.71 -15.93 14.49
C ALA A 94 0.09 -14.90 13.67
N PRO A 95 1.37 -14.64 14.03
CA PRO A 95 2.20 -13.69 13.28
C PRO A 95 2.26 -14.03 11.80
N THR A 96 1.85 -13.09 10.95
CA THR A 96 1.73 -13.29 9.50
C THR A 96 2.53 -12.23 8.77
N ALA A 97 3.17 -12.62 7.67
CA ALA A 97 3.81 -11.74 6.70
C ALA A 97 3.03 -11.76 5.39
N GLY A 98 2.97 -10.63 4.70
CA GLY A 98 2.15 -10.49 3.51
C GLY A 98 1.93 -9.04 3.11
N ARG A 99 0.80 -8.78 2.44
CA ARG A 99 0.40 -7.45 2.02
C ARG A 99 -1.08 -7.19 2.29
N ALA A 100 -1.42 -5.93 2.52
CA ALA A 100 -2.81 -5.48 2.57
C ALA A 100 -3.07 -4.45 1.48
N ARG A 101 -4.17 -4.60 0.74
CA ARG A 101 -4.64 -3.68 -0.28
C ARG A 101 -5.89 -2.97 0.24
N CYS A 102 -5.86 -1.65 0.23
CA CYS A 102 -6.97 -0.77 0.58
C CYS A 102 -7.52 -0.12 -0.70
N SER A 103 -8.84 -0.16 -0.92
CA SER A 103 -9.51 0.48 -2.07
C SER A 103 -10.94 0.91 -1.78
#